data_AF-A0AA37LIF8-F1
#
_entry.id   AF-A0AA37LIF8-F1
#
_cell.length_a   1.000
_cell.length_b   1.000
_cell.length_c   1.000
_cell.angle_alpha   90.00
_cell.angle_beta   90.00
_cell.angle_gamma   90.00
#
_symmetry.space_group_name_H-M   'P 1'
#
loop_
_entity.id
_entity.type
_entity.pdbx_description
1 polymer ?
#
loop_
_entity_poly.entity_id
_entity_poly.type
_entity_poly.pdbx_seq_one_letter_code
_entity_poly.pdbx_strand_id
1 'polypeptide(L)'
;MYLRPMVGQPTGTSLRFANLGAEAVRRWTDAHDCPDCEIEKVALEGDGKIADRVDNLWKLLLNWIEQIRNADLILVACHSQGVPVGIMLLAKLIDLGIITNAKIGVCAMGKLPINLNLNWALRARLTCIAGVSLGPFPDYKSSMGILMGAANELWEFSNPDSDISKRYEHSLKEVLQYGARITYIGSIDDQLVPMESAIYSPASHPYIYRAVFIDGRIHAPDFIAHLVGFALKLRNLGVSDHGLLRELSTPLAGSLYSGEGHSRLYYDNQVYDLALAHTLETSDIRPNVPATVTHRRDANSSLANPNPYHLPWIMRGLLEEDFVRTELSSETEELLQQFDDWKPVTKALKDVKYRLEAIRSKL
;
A
#
# COMPACT_ATOMS: atom_id res chain seq x y z
N MET A 1 10.73 -44.26 15.48
CA MET A 1 11.29 -43.16 14.67
C MET A 1 10.13 -42.26 14.28
N TYR A 2 9.99 -41.08 14.88
CA TYR A 2 8.84 -40.20 14.61
C TYR A 2 9.08 -39.39 13.34
N LEU A 3 8.17 -39.51 12.37
CA LEU A 3 8.15 -38.67 11.18
C LEU A 3 7.66 -37.27 11.56
N ARG A 4 8.51 -36.25 11.39
CA ARG A 4 8.07 -34.85 11.42
C ARG A 4 7.23 -34.58 10.16
N PRO A 5 6.04 -33.96 10.26
CA PRO A 5 5.37 -33.42 9.09
C PRO A 5 6.28 -32.39 8.40
N MET A 6 6.53 -32.56 7.11
CA MET A 6 7.17 -31.52 6.31
C MET A 6 6.16 -30.40 6.06
N VAL A 7 6.27 -29.33 6.86
CA VAL A 7 5.73 -28.02 6.49
C VAL A 7 6.43 -27.59 5.20
N GLY A 8 5.68 -27.03 4.24
CA GLY A 8 6.18 -26.73 2.90
C GLY A 8 7.41 -25.84 2.90
N GLN A 9 8.30 -26.01 1.90
CA GLN A 9 9.44 -25.12 1.75
C GLN A 9 8.98 -23.70 1.36
N PRO A 10 9.59 -22.65 1.95
CA PRO A 10 9.21 -21.27 1.68
C PRO A 10 9.58 -20.85 0.25
N THR A 11 8.72 -20.02 -0.35
CA THR A 11 8.87 -19.45 -1.70
C THR A 11 9.72 -18.17 -1.73
N GLY A 12 10.55 -17.97 -0.69
CA GLY A 12 11.55 -16.89 -0.59
C GLY A 12 10.99 -15.47 -0.53
N THR A 13 9.66 -15.30 -0.54
CA THR A 13 9.00 -14.02 -0.79
C THR A 13 8.81 -13.24 0.52
N SER A 14 8.09 -13.81 1.51
CA SER A 14 8.14 -13.26 2.87
C SER A 14 9.55 -13.36 3.44
N LEU A 15 10.33 -14.35 2.97
CA LEU A 15 11.75 -14.46 3.34
C LEU A 15 12.56 -13.18 3.02
N ARG A 16 12.21 -12.48 1.93
CA ARG A 16 12.87 -11.26 1.46
C ARG A 16 12.40 -10.00 2.19
N PHE A 17 11.09 -9.76 2.29
CA PHE A 17 10.60 -8.49 2.87
C PHE A 17 11.07 -8.33 4.31
N ALA A 18 11.04 -9.42 5.04
CA ALA A 18 11.46 -9.53 6.42
C ALA A 18 13.00 -9.58 6.57
N ASN A 19 13.75 -9.53 5.47
CA ASN A 19 15.20 -9.27 5.44
C ASN A 19 15.46 -7.78 5.22
N LEU A 20 14.80 -7.17 4.23
CA LEU A 20 14.98 -5.75 3.91
C LEU A 20 14.47 -4.84 5.04
N GLY A 21 13.40 -5.23 5.74
CA GLY A 21 12.98 -4.60 7.00
C GLY A 21 13.96 -4.79 8.16
N ALA A 22 14.82 -5.82 8.14
CA ALA A 22 15.92 -5.98 9.10
C ALA A 22 17.03 -4.95 8.85
N GLU A 23 17.41 -4.85 7.58
CA GLU A 23 18.47 -3.95 7.14
C GLU A 23 18.05 -2.49 7.31
N ALA A 24 16.77 -2.16 7.11
CA ALA A 24 16.23 -0.83 7.40
C ALA A 24 16.39 -0.45 8.87
N VAL A 25 16.04 -1.37 9.77
CA VAL A 25 16.24 -1.20 11.22
C VAL A 25 17.71 -1.02 11.56
N ARG A 26 18.56 -1.86 10.99
CA ARG A 26 20.00 -1.78 11.18
C ARG A 26 20.54 -0.42 10.73
N ARG A 27 20.23 0.01 9.50
CA ARG A 27 20.57 1.34 8.96
C ARG A 27 20.11 2.48 9.88
N TRP A 28 18.86 2.46 10.33
CA TRP A 28 18.31 3.52 11.19
C TRP A 28 18.95 3.53 12.58
N THR A 29 19.12 2.36 13.21
CA THR A 29 19.71 2.25 14.56
C THR A 29 21.20 2.58 14.59
N ASP A 30 21.95 2.15 13.58
CA ASP A 30 23.37 2.51 13.41
C ASP A 30 23.55 4.02 13.11
N ALA A 31 22.55 4.68 12.49
CA ALA A 31 22.52 6.12 12.26
C ALA A 31 22.00 6.95 13.47
N HIS A 32 21.50 6.30 14.53
CA HIS A 32 20.98 6.92 15.75
C HIS A 32 21.72 6.41 17.00
N ASP A 33 23.01 6.08 16.88
CA ASP A 33 23.89 5.64 17.98
C ASP A 33 23.35 4.46 18.82
N CYS A 34 22.54 3.58 18.21
CA CYS A 34 21.90 2.41 18.84
C CYS A 34 22.40 1.05 18.27
N PRO A 35 23.71 0.80 18.12
CA PRO A 35 24.23 -0.38 17.41
C PRO A 35 23.87 -1.72 18.09
N ASP A 36 23.68 -1.74 19.40
CA ASP A 36 23.35 -2.96 20.16
C ASP A 36 21.87 -3.40 20.02
N CYS A 37 21.09 -2.77 19.12
CA CYS A 37 19.70 -3.15 18.87
C CYS A 37 19.56 -4.63 18.46
N GLU A 38 18.90 -5.44 19.30
CA GLU A 38 18.43 -6.76 18.92
C GLU A 38 17.24 -6.67 17.95
N ILE A 39 17.18 -7.62 17.02
CA ILE A 39 16.12 -7.74 16.01
C ILE A 39 15.79 -9.24 15.87
N GLU A 40 14.57 -9.64 15.52
CA GLU A 40 14.15 -11.07 15.40
C GLU A 40 13.56 -11.38 14.01
N LYS A 41 13.71 -12.62 13.50
CA LYS A 41 13.19 -13.04 12.19
C LYS A 41 11.91 -13.89 12.28
N VAL A 42 10.76 -13.27 12.01
CA VAL A 42 9.48 -13.99 11.79
C VAL A 42 9.11 -13.98 10.31
N ALA A 43 9.20 -15.15 9.67
CA ALA A 43 8.77 -15.36 8.28
C ALA A 43 7.38 -16.02 8.28
N LEU A 44 6.35 -15.26 7.90
CA LEU A 44 5.00 -15.80 7.74
C LEU A 44 4.74 -16.13 6.27
N GLU A 45 4.74 -17.42 5.93
CA GLU A 45 4.39 -17.95 4.60
C GLU A 45 3.26 -18.98 4.70
N GLY A 46 2.42 -19.00 3.67
CA GLY A 46 1.22 -19.83 3.61
C GLY A 46 0.24 -19.25 2.58
N ASP A 47 -0.40 -20.14 1.82
CA ASP A 47 -1.29 -19.83 0.70
C ASP A 47 -2.77 -20.08 1.05
N GLY A 48 -3.67 -19.82 0.09
CA GLY A 48 -5.12 -20.03 0.23
C GLY A 48 -5.91 -18.72 0.36
N LYS A 49 -7.13 -18.81 0.89
CA LYS A 49 -8.00 -17.65 1.15
C LYS A 49 -7.49 -16.85 2.35
N ILE A 50 -7.88 -15.58 2.45
CA ILE A 50 -7.43 -14.65 3.49
C ILE A 50 -7.81 -15.16 4.88
N ALA A 51 -9.01 -15.69 5.06
CA ALA A 51 -9.42 -16.31 6.33
C ALA A 51 -8.53 -17.51 6.70
N ASP A 52 -8.33 -18.45 5.79
CA ASP A 52 -7.47 -19.62 5.98
C ASP A 52 -6.01 -19.22 6.28
N ARG A 53 -5.51 -18.21 5.55
CA ARG A 53 -4.16 -17.65 5.74
C ARG A 53 -4.02 -17.00 7.12
N VAL A 54 -5.00 -16.19 7.57
CA VAL A 54 -4.99 -15.61 8.92
C VAL A 54 -4.96 -16.71 9.99
N ASP A 55 -5.81 -17.74 9.90
CA ASP A 55 -5.86 -18.77 10.94
C ASP A 55 -4.68 -19.75 10.88
N ASN A 56 -4.06 -19.98 9.73
CA ASN A 56 -2.85 -20.80 9.63
C ASN A 56 -1.59 -20.04 10.04
N LEU A 57 -1.43 -18.79 9.61
CA LEU A 57 -0.33 -17.94 10.04
C LEU A 57 -0.43 -17.59 11.53
N TRP A 58 -1.65 -17.47 12.09
CA TRP A 58 -1.84 -17.34 13.53
C TRP A 58 -1.24 -18.50 14.31
N LYS A 59 -1.48 -19.76 13.89
CA LYS A 59 -0.91 -20.96 14.52
C LYS A 59 0.62 -20.98 14.45
N LEU A 60 1.21 -20.47 13.36
CA LEU A 60 2.66 -20.30 13.25
C LEU A 60 3.17 -19.19 14.18
N LEU A 61 2.48 -18.06 14.26
CA LEU A 61 2.85 -16.89 15.07
C LEU A 61 2.93 -17.21 16.57
N LEU A 62 2.20 -18.23 17.04
CA LEU A 62 2.29 -18.74 18.42
C LEU A 62 3.72 -19.11 18.86
N ASN A 63 4.60 -19.49 17.93
CA ASN A 63 6.00 -19.81 18.24
C ASN A 63 6.87 -18.59 18.62
N TRP A 64 6.35 -17.36 18.44
CA TRP A 64 7.07 -16.11 18.68
C TRP A 64 6.38 -15.17 19.69
N ILE A 65 5.37 -15.64 20.41
CA ILE A 65 4.55 -14.81 21.32
C ILE A 65 5.37 -14.11 22.41
N GLU A 66 6.36 -14.78 22.99
CA GLU A 66 7.22 -14.18 24.01
C GLU A 66 8.16 -13.12 23.43
N GLN A 67 8.67 -13.33 22.21
CA GLN A 67 9.47 -12.33 21.49
C GLN A 67 8.62 -11.11 21.11
N ILE A 68 7.36 -11.31 20.74
CA ILE A 68 6.40 -10.25 20.43
C ILE A 68 6.08 -9.43 21.70
N ARG A 69 5.83 -10.09 22.83
CA ARG A 69 5.55 -9.45 24.13
C ARG A 69 6.67 -8.56 24.64
N ASN A 70 7.93 -8.93 24.37
CA ASN A 70 9.12 -8.25 24.86
C ASN A 70 9.76 -7.28 23.84
N ALA A 71 9.11 -6.99 22.71
CA ALA A 71 9.67 -6.12 21.67
C ALA A 71 9.22 -4.66 21.83
N ASP A 72 10.17 -3.73 21.89
CA ASP A 72 9.90 -2.27 21.94
C ASP A 72 9.29 -1.72 20.63
N LEU A 73 9.56 -2.43 19.53
CA LEU A 73 9.10 -2.11 18.18
C LEU A 73 8.70 -3.41 17.50
N ILE A 74 7.40 -3.72 17.47
CA ILE A 74 6.86 -4.92 16.82
C ILE A 74 6.53 -4.58 15.40
N LEU A 75 7.15 -5.29 14.47
CA LEU A 75 7.02 -4.95 13.08
C LEU A 75 7.18 -6.28 12.24
N VAL A 76 6.23 -6.58 11.33
CA VAL A 76 5.98 -7.84 10.55
C VAL A 76 5.82 -7.62 9.02
N ALA A 77 6.62 -8.23 8.14
CA ALA A 77 6.60 -7.86 6.71
C ALA A 77 5.50 -8.58 5.87
N CYS A 78 4.77 -7.88 4.98
CA CYS A 78 3.58 -8.36 4.22
C CYS A 78 3.69 -8.10 2.70
N HIS A 79 2.61 -8.38 1.94
CA HIS A 79 2.54 -8.18 0.47
C HIS A 79 1.13 -8.46 -0.14
N SER A 80 0.49 -7.53 -0.84
CA SER A 80 -0.76 -7.76 -1.61
C SER A 80 -1.89 -8.37 -0.77
N GLN A 81 -2.36 -9.60 -1.05
CA GLN A 81 -3.28 -10.36 -0.18
C GLN A 81 -2.75 -10.50 1.26
N GLY A 82 -1.43 -10.50 1.43
CA GLY A 82 -0.76 -10.48 2.72
C GLY A 82 -0.98 -9.20 3.54
N VAL A 83 -1.43 -8.10 2.93
CA VAL A 83 -1.72 -6.81 3.62
C VAL A 83 -2.95 -6.90 4.52
N PRO A 84 -4.15 -7.30 4.02
CA PRO A 84 -5.28 -7.55 4.90
C PRO A 84 -5.00 -8.70 5.88
N VAL A 85 -4.28 -9.75 5.48
CA VAL A 85 -3.83 -10.82 6.39
C VAL A 85 -2.98 -10.27 7.54
N GLY A 86 -1.99 -9.41 7.24
CA GLY A 86 -1.09 -8.81 8.23
C GLY A 86 -1.81 -7.89 9.22
N ILE A 87 -2.72 -7.05 8.72
CA ILE A 87 -3.53 -6.15 9.55
C ILE A 87 -4.53 -6.94 10.42
N MET A 88 -5.15 -8.01 9.89
CA MET A 88 -6.01 -8.91 10.69
C MET A 88 -5.23 -9.69 11.76
N LEU A 89 -3.99 -10.09 11.48
CA LEU A 89 -3.11 -10.72 12.47
C LEU A 89 -2.67 -9.72 13.55
N LEU A 90 -2.37 -8.47 13.17
CA LEU A 90 -1.97 -7.42 14.08
C LEU A 90 -3.09 -7.00 15.04
N ALA A 91 -4.31 -6.82 14.52
CA ALA A 91 -5.51 -6.60 15.35
C ALA A 91 -5.67 -7.73 16.39
N LYS A 92 -5.61 -8.99 15.94
CA LYS A 92 -5.71 -10.17 16.82
C LYS A 92 -4.61 -10.26 17.90
N LEU A 93 -3.42 -9.70 17.67
CA LEU A 93 -2.37 -9.59 18.70
C LEU A 93 -2.71 -8.50 19.74
N ILE A 94 -3.33 -7.40 19.33
CA ILE A 94 -3.79 -6.30 20.18
C ILE A 94 -5.00 -6.73 21.01
N ASP A 95 -6.02 -7.31 20.38
CA ASP A 95 -7.26 -7.77 21.02
C ASP A 95 -7.01 -8.75 22.19
N LEU A 96 -5.97 -9.58 22.05
CA LEU A 96 -5.56 -10.59 23.03
C LEU A 96 -4.55 -10.07 24.06
N GLY A 97 -4.23 -8.76 24.06
CA GLY A 97 -3.28 -8.15 25.00
C GLY A 97 -1.86 -8.70 24.88
N ILE A 98 -1.47 -9.22 23.72
CA ILE A 98 -0.12 -9.74 23.46
C ILE A 98 0.84 -8.59 23.17
N ILE A 99 0.35 -7.51 22.56
CA ILE A 99 1.06 -6.23 22.45
C ILE A 99 0.57 -5.29 23.55
N THR A 100 1.51 -4.75 24.32
CA THR A 100 1.22 -3.89 25.49
C THR A 100 1.83 -2.50 25.36
N ASN A 101 3.14 -2.42 25.04
CA ASN A 101 3.92 -1.17 25.07
C ASN A 101 4.68 -0.88 23.76
N ALA A 102 4.63 -1.76 22.77
CA ALA A 102 5.46 -1.65 21.57
C ALA A 102 5.01 -0.52 20.63
N LYS A 103 5.97 0.19 20.00
CA LYS A 103 5.69 0.96 18.78
C LYS A 103 5.36 0.01 17.62
N ILE A 104 4.51 0.47 16.70
CA ILE A 104 4.01 -0.28 15.53
C ILE A 104 3.88 0.67 14.31
N GLY A 105 4.21 0.22 13.10
CA GLY A 105 4.23 0.95 11.80
C GLY A 105 4.57 0.00 10.62
N VAL A 106 4.54 0.36 9.31
CA VAL A 106 4.08 -0.57 8.20
C VAL A 106 4.53 -0.22 6.68
N CYS A 107 5.22 -1.04 5.79
CA CYS A 107 5.45 -0.83 4.26
C CYS A 107 5.57 -2.02 3.15
N ALA A 108 4.51 -2.67 2.56
CA ALA A 108 4.46 -4.02 1.86
C ALA A 108 3.86 -4.21 0.44
N MET A 109 4.53 -4.87 -0.48
CA MET A 109 4.37 -4.64 -1.93
C MET A 109 3.41 -5.61 -2.67
N GLY A 110 3.48 -5.73 -4.01
CA GLY A 110 2.45 -6.40 -4.85
C GLY A 110 2.77 -7.81 -5.41
N LYS A 111 1.86 -8.77 -5.20
CA LYS A 111 1.78 -10.06 -5.92
C LYS A 111 0.36 -10.41 -6.40
N LEU A 112 0.29 -10.95 -7.60
CA LEU A 112 -0.49 -12.15 -7.91
C LEU A 112 0.47 -13.34 -8.09
N PRO A 113 0.03 -14.60 -7.94
CA PRO A 113 0.94 -15.74 -7.81
C PRO A 113 1.58 -16.16 -9.15
N ILE A 114 2.89 -15.92 -9.28
CA ILE A 114 3.79 -16.59 -10.24
C ILE A 114 5.02 -17.09 -9.47
N ASN A 115 5.63 -18.17 -9.93
CA ASN A 115 6.40 -19.11 -9.11
C ASN A 115 7.87 -19.23 -9.56
N LEU A 116 8.85 -18.96 -8.68
CA LEU A 116 10.26 -19.39 -8.82
C LEU A 116 11.04 -19.26 -7.48
N ASN A 117 12.14 -20.00 -7.34
CA ASN A 117 12.87 -20.21 -6.07
C ASN A 117 14.18 -19.40 -5.95
N LEU A 118 14.49 -18.84 -4.76
CA LEU A 118 15.72 -19.14 -3.97
C LEU A 118 15.77 -18.42 -2.59
N ASN A 119 16.72 -18.82 -1.74
CA ASN A 119 16.99 -18.32 -0.37
C ASN A 119 17.52 -16.84 -0.35
N TRP A 120 17.68 -16.09 0.76
CA TRP A 120 18.04 -16.46 2.15
C TRP A 120 17.71 -15.37 3.23
N ALA A 121 17.19 -15.80 4.39
CA ALA A 121 17.65 -15.49 5.77
C ALA A 121 17.51 -14.14 6.57
N LEU A 122 16.50 -13.27 6.35
CA LEU A 122 15.64 -12.54 7.35
C LEU A 122 16.19 -11.85 8.67
N ARG A 123 15.53 -10.81 9.25
CA ARG A 123 15.58 -10.33 10.69
C ARG A 123 14.56 -9.16 10.93
N ALA A 124 13.28 -9.44 10.68
CA ALA A 124 12.22 -8.52 10.20
C ALA A 124 11.82 -7.27 11.00
N ARG A 125 11.27 -6.30 10.22
CA ARG A 125 10.29 -5.27 10.65
C ARG A 125 9.18 -4.98 9.55
N LEU A 126 8.09 -4.17 9.77
CA LEU A 126 6.71 -4.38 9.20
C LEU A 126 6.35 -3.75 7.87
N THR A 127 5.46 -4.47 7.19
CA THR A 127 4.96 -4.36 5.83
C THR A 127 3.47 -3.86 5.49
N CYS A 128 3.08 -2.67 4.97
CA CYS A 128 1.80 -2.32 4.20
C CYS A 128 2.02 -1.25 3.11
N ILE A 129 1.80 -1.60 1.85
CA ILE A 129 1.93 -0.89 0.54
C ILE A 129 0.95 -1.70 -0.36
N ALA A 130 0.73 -1.36 -1.64
CA ALA A 130 0.17 -2.21 -2.71
C ALA A 130 -0.91 -3.22 -2.28
N GLY A 131 -1.76 -2.79 -1.34
CA GLY A 131 -2.71 -3.67 -0.71
C GLY A 131 -3.79 -3.94 -1.72
N VAL A 132 -4.33 -5.15 -1.72
CA VAL A 132 -5.50 -5.44 -2.57
C VAL A 132 -6.76 -4.93 -1.88
N SER A 133 -6.69 -3.71 -1.35
CA SER A 133 -7.58 -3.12 -0.35
C SER A 133 -8.96 -2.77 -0.89
N LEU A 134 -9.06 -2.61 -2.22
CA LEU A 134 -10.28 -2.41 -3.01
C LEU A 134 -10.39 -3.43 -4.16
N GLY A 135 -9.55 -4.46 -4.15
CA GLY A 135 -9.46 -5.45 -5.23
C GLY A 135 -8.40 -5.15 -6.31
N PRO A 136 -8.15 -6.10 -7.24
CA PRO A 136 -7.37 -5.90 -8.46
C PRO A 136 -8.17 -5.11 -9.51
N PHE A 137 -7.58 -4.83 -10.68
CA PHE A 137 -8.33 -4.22 -11.78
C PHE A 137 -9.59 -5.05 -12.13
N PRO A 138 -10.78 -4.43 -12.31
CA PRO A 138 -12.03 -5.18 -12.54
C PRO A 138 -12.03 -6.04 -13.80
N ASP A 139 -11.40 -5.57 -14.87
CA ASP A 139 -11.41 -6.22 -16.20
C ASP A 139 -10.73 -7.61 -16.20
N TYR A 140 -9.91 -7.88 -15.19
CA TYR A 140 -9.22 -9.16 -15.02
C TYR A 140 -10.11 -10.21 -14.31
N LYS A 141 -11.27 -9.83 -13.77
CA LYS A 141 -12.18 -10.73 -13.04
C LYS A 141 -12.75 -11.85 -13.93
N SER A 142 -13.02 -11.56 -15.21
CA SER A 142 -13.53 -12.55 -16.17
C SER A 142 -12.43 -13.36 -16.84
N SER A 143 -11.28 -12.74 -17.12
CA SER A 143 -10.19 -13.33 -17.90
C SER A 143 -9.17 -14.10 -17.05
N MET A 144 -8.89 -13.63 -15.83
CA MET A 144 -7.96 -14.26 -14.88
C MET A 144 -8.66 -14.91 -13.68
N GLY A 145 -9.82 -14.40 -13.23
CA GLY A 145 -10.51 -14.88 -12.03
C GLY A 145 -10.80 -16.40 -12.01
N ILE A 146 -11.13 -16.98 -13.16
CA ILE A 146 -11.37 -18.43 -13.32
C ILE A 146 -10.08 -19.25 -13.15
N LEU A 147 -8.93 -18.71 -13.59
CA LEU A 147 -7.61 -19.35 -13.50
C LEU A 147 -6.95 -19.14 -12.12
N MET A 148 -7.37 -18.11 -11.38
CA MET A 148 -6.73 -17.60 -10.16
C MET A 148 -7.18 -18.29 -8.86
N GLY A 149 -8.21 -19.15 -8.89
CA GLY A 149 -8.62 -19.98 -7.75
C GLY A 149 -8.88 -19.19 -6.47
N ALA A 150 -8.06 -19.39 -5.44
CA ALA A 150 -8.20 -18.70 -4.15
C ALA A 150 -8.06 -17.17 -4.26
N ALA A 151 -7.31 -16.66 -5.24
CA ALA A 151 -7.16 -15.22 -5.47
C ALA A 151 -8.43 -14.58 -6.09
N ASN A 152 -9.46 -15.34 -6.49
CA ASN A 152 -10.75 -14.78 -6.89
C ASN A 152 -11.45 -14.01 -5.75
N GLU A 153 -11.18 -14.39 -4.50
CA GLU A 153 -11.62 -13.68 -3.29
C GLU A 153 -11.12 -12.22 -3.23
N LEU A 154 -10.03 -11.89 -3.93
CA LEU A 154 -9.52 -10.52 -3.99
C LEU A 154 -10.51 -9.53 -4.62
N TRP A 155 -11.37 -9.98 -5.54
CA TRP A 155 -12.44 -9.15 -6.11
C TRP A 155 -13.68 -9.06 -5.21
N GLU A 156 -13.65 -9.59 -3.98
CA GLU A 156 -14.63 -9.29 -2.94
C GLU A 156 -14.29 -7.98 -2.19
N PHE A 157 -13.03 -7.52 -2.24
CA PHE A 157 -12.64 -6.19 -1.73
C PHE A 157 -13.17 -5.02 -2.56
N SER A 158 -13.53 -5.25 -3.83
CA SER A 158 -14.22 -4.23 -4.64
C SER A 158 -15.69 -4.05 -4.22
N ASN A 159 -16.17 -4.80 -3.23
CA ASN A 159 -17.46 -4.63 -2.59
C ASN A 159 -17.22 -4.25 -1.10
N PRO A 160 -17.53 -3.01 -0.66
CA PRO A 160 -17.37 -2.65 0.75
C PRO A 160 -18.34 -3.40 1.67
N ASP A 161 -19.42 -3.97 1.11
CA ASP A 161 -20.39 -4.76 1.85
C ASP A 161 -20.02 -6.25 2.03
N SER A 162 -18.89 -6.71 1.48
CA SER A 162 -18.43 -8.08 1.69
C SER A 162 -17.88 -8.29 3.11
N ASP A 163 -17.99 -9.52 3.63
CA ASP A 163 -17.49 -9.86 4.97
C ASP A 163 -15.97 -9.64 5.09
N ILE A 164 -15.23 -9.83 4.01
CA ILE A 164 -13.77 -9.64 4.01
C ILE A 164 -13.37 -8.16 3.99
N SER A 165 -14.10 -7.30 3.27
CA SER A 165 -13.95 -5.83 3.37
C SER A 165 -14.26 -5.34 4.77
N LYS A 166 -15.39 -5.76 5.34
CA LYS A 166 -15.82 -5.38 6.70
C LYS A 166 -14.82 -5.82 7.77
N ARG A 167 -14.31 -7.06 7.68
CA ARG A 167 -13.26 -7.58 8.57
C ARG A 167 -11.95 -6.82 8.43
N TYR A 168 -11.56 -6.45 7.21
CA TYR A 168 -10.35 -5.66 6.96
C TYR A 168 -10.47 -4.25 7.52
N GLU A 169 -11.56 -3.55 7.23
CA GLU A 169 -11.83 -2.19 7.74
C GLU A 169 -11.86 -2.13 9.27
N HIS A 170 -12.54 -3.09 9.92
CA HIS A 170 -12.54 -3.18 11.39
C HIS A 170 -11.13 -3.41 11.93
N SER A 171 -10.40 -4.38 11.38
CA SER A 171 -9.01 -4.65 11.79
C SER A 171 -8.11 -3.42 11.61
N LEU A 172 -8.28 -2.67 10.52
CA LEU A 172 -7.55 -1.42 10.26
C LEU A 172 -7.86 -0.35 11.32
N LYS A 173 -9.14 -0.21 11.70
CA LYS A 173 -9.59 0.74 12.71
C LYS A 173 -8.99 0.41 14.08
N GLU A 174 -8.99 -0.86 14.51
CA GLU A 174 -8.39 -1.25 15.80
C GLU A 174 -6.89 -0.95 15.84
N VAL A 175 -6.12 -1.32 14.81
CA VAL A 175 -4.66 -1.08 14.81
C VAL A 175 -4.30 0.41 14.77
N LEU A 176 -5.08 1.25 14.06
CA LEU A 176 -4.92 2.71 14.05
C LEU A 176 -5.33 3.34 15.38
N GLN A 177 -6.40 2.85 16.00
CA GLN A 177 -6.90 3.33 17.30
C GLN A 177 -5.94 2.98 18.45
N TYR A 178 -5.27 1.82 18.37
CA TYR A 178 -4.17 1.43 19.25
C TYR A 178 -2.92 2.29 19.04
N GLY A 179 -2.59 2.62 17.78
CA GLY A 179 -1.57 3.61 17.43
C GLY A 179 -0.53 3.20 16.38
N ALA A 180 -0.82 2.21 15.54
CA ALA A 180 0.08 1.77 14.47
C ALA A 180 0.21 2.80 13.33
N ARG A 181 1.45 3.03 12.85
CA ARG A 181 1.83 3.98 11.79
C ARG A 181 1.79 3.36 10.38
N ILE A 182 0.62 3.32 9.78
CA ILE A 182 0.35 2.66 8.49
C ILE A 182 0.85 3.49 7.31
N THR A 183 2.04 3.17 6.81
CA THR A 183 2.37 3.63 5.45
C THR A 183 1.54 2.83 4.43
N TYR A 184 1.37 3.37 3.23
CA TYR A 184 1.08 2.65 2.00
C TYR A 184 1.89 3.28 0.86
N ILE A 185 2.20 2.52 -0.18
CA ILE A 185 2.89 3.01 -1.39
C ILE A 185 2.26 2.24 -2.56
N GLY A 186 2.19 2.79 -3.76
CA GLY A 186 1.83 2.04 -4.97
C GLY A 186 2.98 2.07 -5.98
N SER A 187 3.12 1.08 -6.86
CA SER A 187 3.98 1.28 -8.05
C SER A 187 3.22 2.16 -9.03
N ILE A 188 3.88 3.16 -9.63
CA ILE A 188 3.24 4.05 -10.60
C ILE A 188 2.80 3.30 -11.88
N ASP A 189 3.39 2.14 -12.15
CA ASP A 189 3.17 1.26 -13.31
C ASP A 189 2.58 -0.10 -12.89
N ASP A 190 1.88 -0.19 -11.76
CA ASP A 190 1.32 -1.46 -11.28
C ASP A 190 0.38 -2.08 -12.34
N GLN A 191 0.70 -3.29 -12.78
CA GLN A 191 -0.01 -3.99 -13.85
C GLN A 191 -1.17 -4.88 -13.35
N LEU A 192 -1.46 -4.91 -12.03
CA LEU A 192 -2.43 -5.83 -11.42
C LEU A 192 -3.36 -5.16 -10.39
N VAL A 193 -2.86 -4.18 -9.62
CA VAL A 193 -3.60 -3.49 -8.54
C VAL A 193 -3.70 -1.99 -8.83
N PRO A 194 -4.92 -1.42 -8.86
CA PRO A 194 -5.14 0.02 -9.00
C PRO A 194 -4.41 0.84 -7.93
N MET A 195 -3.88 2.02 -8.29
CA MET A 195 -3.23 2.93 -7.34
C MET A 195 -4.13 3.26 -6.13
N GLU A 196 -5.43 3.46 -6.32
CA GLU A 196 -6.36 3.69 -5.20
C GLU A 196 -6.52 2.51 -4.23
N SER A 197 -6.38 1.27 -4.74
CA SER A 197 -6.43 0.03 -3.96
C SER A 197 -5.13 -0.15 -3.19
N ALA A 198 -4.00 0.08 -3.88
CA ALA A 198 -2.65 0.02 -3.35
C ALA A 198 -2.44 0.92 -2.12
N ILE A 199 -2.95 2.16 -2.17
CA ILE A 199 -2.83 3.16 -1.10
C ILE A 199 -4.02 3.20 -0.12
N TYR A 200 -5.00 2.30 -0.31
CA TYR A 200 -6.32 2.32 0.32
C TYR A 200 -6.91 3.74 0.43
N SER A 201 -7.12 4.39 -0.72
CA SER A 201 -7.49 5.82 -0.81
C SER A 201 -8.71 6.24 0.04
N PRO A 202 -9.78 5.41 0.19
CA PRO A 202 -10.93 5.73 1.03
C PRO A 202 -10.65 5.91 2.52
N ALA A 203 -9.55 5.37 3.07
CA ALA A 203 -9.21 5.51 4.48
C ALA A 203 -8.60 6.89 4.79
N SER A 204 -8.94 7.47 5.93
CA SER A 204 -8.29 8.68 6.44
C SER A 204 -8.11 8.60 7.96
N HIS A 205 -6.84 8.70 8.36
CA HIS A 205 -6.34 8.79 9.72
C HIS A 205 -4.92 9.37 9.66
N PRO A 206 -4.47 10.23 10.59
CA PRO A 206 -3.15 10.87 10.47
C PRO A 206 -1.95 9.92 10.60
N TYR A 207 -2.11 8.74 11.21
CA TYR A 207 -1.09 7.69 11.18
C TYR A 207 -1.11 6.90 9.84
N ILE A 208 -1.83 7.38 8.80
CA ILE A 208 -1.73 6.84 7.44
C ILE A 208 -0.88 7.77 6.56
N TYR A 209 0.31 7.31 6.17
CA TYR A 209 1.18 7.98 5.21
C TYR A 209 1.14 7.26 3.86
N ARG A 210 1.25 7.99 2.75
CA ARG A 210 1.17 7.45 1.38
C ARG A 210 2.30 7.94 0.50
N ALA A 211 2.89 7.06 -0.31
CA ALA A 211 3.83 7.44 -1.36
C ALA A 211 3.62 6.67 -2.67
N VAL A 212 4.49 6.90 -3.65
CA VAL A 212 4.55 6.17 -4.91
C VAL A 212 5.98 5.68 -5.13
N PHE A 213 6.12 4.43 -5.57
CA PHE A 213 7.36 3.90 -6.10
C PHE A 213 7.41 4.13 -7.61
N ILE A 214 8.54 4.62 -8.08
CA ILE A 214 8.85 4.85 -9.49
C ILE A 214 10.20 4.20 -9.74
N ASP A 215 10.23 3.13 -10.53
CA ASP A 215 11.50 2.53 -10.96
C ASP A 215 12.20 3.48 -11.93
N GLY A 216 13.41 3.95 -11.59
CA GLY A 216 14.21 4.84 -12.44
C GLY A 216 14.61 4.26 -13.81
N ARG A 217 14.39 2.96 -14.07
CA ARG A 217 14.47 2.37 -15.42
C ARG A 217 13.29 2.77 -16.31
N ILE A 218 12.16 3.13 -15.70
CA ILE A 218 10.98 3.64 -16.37
C ILE A 218 11.18 5.15 -16.46
N HIS A 219 11.28 5.68 -17.68
CA HIS A 219 11.23 7.12 -17.92
C HIS A 219 9.77 7.60 -17.78
N ALA A 220 9.27 7.58 -16.53
CA ALA A 220 7.99 8.14 -16.15
C ALA A 220 8.06 9.66 -16.43
N PRO A 221 7.17 10.23 -17.25
CA PRO A 221 7.26 11.65 -17.59
C PRO A 221 7.07 12.51 -16.36
N ASP A 222 7.93 13.52 -16.20
CA ASP A 222 8.06 14.34 -14.97
C ASP A 222 6.72 14.79 -14.41
N PHE A 223 5.85 15.37 -15.25
CA PHE A 223 4.49 15.79 -14.89
C PHE A 223 3.66 14.70 -14.20
N ILE A 224 3.69 13.45 -14.68
CA ILE A 224 2.87 12.37 -14.12
C ILE A 224 3.45 11.84 -12.80
N ALA A 225 4.78 11.78 -12.70
CA ALA A 225 5.44 11.47 -11.43
C ALA A 225 5.11 12.55 -10.38
N HIS A 226 5.22 13.82 -10.76
CA HIS A 226 4.92 14.97 -9.92
C HIS A 226 3.43 15.01 -9.53
N LEU A 227 2.50 14.86 -10.48
CA LEU A 227 1.05 14.88 -10.22
C LEU A 227 0.62 13.81 -9.21
N VAL A 228 1.14 12.59 -9.33
CA VAL A 228 0.86 11.50 -8.38
C VAL A 228 1.48 11.81 -7.02
N GLY A 229 2.73 12.30 -6.98
CA GLY A 229 3.39 12.73 -5.75
C GLY A 229 2.66 13.87 -5.02
N PHE A 230 2.17 14.87 -5.77
CA PHE A 230 1.40 16.01 -5.28
C PHE A 230 0.08 15.54 -4.64
N ALA A 231 -0.68 14.69 -5.36
CA ALA A 231 -1.92 14.13 -4.84
C ALA A 231 -1.69 13.31 -3.55
N LEU A 232 -0.59 12.55 -3.47
CA LEU A 232 -0.24 11.79 -2.26
C LEU A 232 0.19 12.71 -1.10
N LYS A 233 0.96 13.78 -1.37
CA LYS A 233 1.28 14.85 -0.42
C LYS A 233 0.01 15.46 0.18
N LEU A 234 -0.99 15.79 -0.64
CA LEU A 234 -2.30 16.27 -0.17
C LEU A 234 -2.98 15.26 0.76
N ARG A 235 -3.07 13.98 0.36
CA ARG A 235 -3.69 12.93 1.19
C ARG A 235 -2.97 12.71 2.53
N ASN A 236 -1.65 12.94 2.59
CA ASN A 236 -0.85 12.85 3.83
C ASN A 236 -1.04 14.06 4.75
N LEU A 237 -1.28 15.24 4.16
CA LEU A 237 -1.64 16.47 4.89
C LEU A 237 -3.12 16.51 5.31
N GLY A 238 -3.89 15.45 5.02
CA GLY A 238 -5.33 15.37 5.32
C GLY A 238 -6.23 16.06 4.28
N VAL A 239 -5.66 16.67 3.24
CA VAL A 239 -6.37 17.36 2.17
C VAL A 239 -7.00 16.35 1.18
N SER A 240 -7.99 16.82 0.43
CA SER A 240 -8.66 16.07 -0.63
C SER A 240 -7.78 15.95 -1.88
N ASP A 241 -7.70 14.77 -2.49
CA ASP A 241 -7.29 14.64 -3.91
C ASP A 241 -8.50 14.66 -4.86
N HIS A 242 -9.71 14.83 -4.31
CA HIS A 242 -11.02 14.67 -4.96
C HIS A 242 -11.26 13.28 -5.63
N GLY A 243 -10.36 12.32 -5.43
CA GLY A 243 -10.30 11.04 -6.14
C GLY A 243 -9.48 11.06 -7.42
N LEU A 244 -8.53 11.99 -7.59
CA LEU A 244 -7.56 12.01 -8.68
C LEU A 244 -6.78 10.70 -8.77
N LEU A 245 -6.30 10.16 -7.66
CA LEU A 245 -5.53 8.90 -7.64
C LEU A 245 -6.37 7.69 -8.09
N ARG A 246 -7.70 7.78 -7.95
CA ARG A 246 -8.65 6.81 -8.52
C ARG A 246 -8.79 6.96 -10.03
N GLU A 247 -9.09 8.17 -10.54
CA GLU A 247 -9.25 8.38 -12.00
C GLU A 247 -7.92 8.17 -12.76
N LEU A 248 -6.76 8.40 -12.13
CA LEU A 248 -5.44 8.07 -12.68
C LEU A 248 -5.09 6.56 -12.62
N SER A 249 -5.78 5.76 -11.80
CA SER A 249 -5.42 4.35 -11.62
C SER A 249 -5.47 3.52 -12.92
N THR A 250 -6.45 3.75 -13.79
CA THR A 250 -6.56 3.01 -15.07
C THR A 250 -5.58 3.53 -16.14
N PRO A 251 -5.38 4.85 -16.35
CA PRO A 251 -4.36 5.35 -17.28
C PRO A 251 -2.90 5.02 -16.93
N LEU A 252 -2.62 4.73 -15.66
CA LEU A 252 -1.31 4.34 -15.14
C LEU A 252 -1.00 2.83 -15.22
N ALA A 253 -2.00 1.99 -15.51
CA ALA A 253 -1.86 0.53 -15.45
C ALA A 253 -0.71 0.00 -16.32
N GLY A 254 0.15 -0.82 -15.71
CA GLY A 254 1.31 -1.41 -16.39
C GLY A 254 0.96 -2.48 -17.43
N SER A 255 1.98 -2.90 -18.19
CA SER A 255 1.83 -3.98 -19.19
C SER A 255 1.71 -5.35 -18.52
N LEU A 256 0.60 -6.07 -18.73
CA LEU A 256 0.46 -7.47 -18.27
C LEU A 256 1.52 -8.43 -18.84
N TYR A 257 2.12 -8.11 -19.99
CA TYR A 257 3.06 -8.99 -20.69
C TYR A 257 4.54 -8.70 -20.41
N SER A 258 4.85 -7.52 -19.86
CA SER A 258 6.23 -7.01 -19.73
C SER A 258 6.45 -5.98 -18.61
N GLY A 259 5.39 -5.59 -17.90
CA GLY A 259 5.46 -4.77 -16.71
C GLY A 259 5.79 -5.63 -15.49
N GLU A 260 6.63 -5.08 -14.62
CA GLU A 260 7.04 -5.71 -13.36
C GLU A 260 6.73 -4.81 -12.15
N GLY A 261 6.16 -3.62 -12.36
CA GLY A 261 5.92 -2.59 -11.36
C GLY A 261 5.39 -3.11 -10.03
N HIS A 262 4.29 -3.86 -10.09
CA HIS A 262 3.65 -4.53 -8.96
C HIS A 262 4.65 -5.24 -8.02
N SER A 263 5.73 -5.80 -8.58
CA SER A 263 6.77 -6.53 -7.84
C SER A 263 8.13 -5.84 -7.74
N ARG A 264 8.46 -4.80 -8.53
CA ARG A 264 9.78 -4.15 -8.42
C ARG A 264 10.00 -3.44 -7.08
N LEU A 265 8.94 -2.85 -6.52
CA LEU A 265 9.05 -2.07 -5.28
C LEU A 265 9.41 -2.87 -4.01
N TYR A 266 9.42 -4.21 -4.02
CA TYR A 266 9.93 -5.03 -2.88
C TYR A 266 11.40 -5.43 -2.97
N TYR A 267 12.12 -4.92 -3.96
CA TYR A 267 13.56 -5.09 -4.06
C TYR A 267 14.33 -3.81 -3.71
N ASP A 268 13.65 -2.70 -3.42
CA ASP A 268 14.24 -1.42 -3.08
C ASP A 268 14.23 -1.18 -1.56
N ASN A 269 15.38 -0.80 -1.01
CA ASN A 269 15.62 -0.60 0.41
C ASN A 269 14.90 0.65 0.95
N GLN A 270 14.82 1.72 0.16
CA GLN A 270 14.25 3.02 0.55
C GLN A 270 12.78 2.88 0.95
N VAL A 271 12.10 1.90 0.36
CA VAL A 271 10.69 1.58 0.59
C VAL A 271 10.47 1.02 2.01
N TYR A 272 11.45 0.33 2.58
CA TYR A 272 11.44 -0.12 3.98
C TYR A 272 11.92 0.98 4.94
N ASP A 273 12.92 1.75 4.51
CA ASP A 273 13.48 2.88 5.28
C ASP A 273 12.41 3.97 5.53
N LEU A 274 11.59 4.28 4.52
CA LEU A 274 10.50 5.26 4.59
C LEU A 274 9.41 4.89 5.61
N ALA A 275 9.00 3.61 5.70
CA ALA A 275 8.11 3.19 6.79
C ALA A 275 8.76 3.31 8.14
N LEU A 276 10.04 2.97 8.26
CA LEU A 276 10.70 2.97 9.56
C LEU A 276 10.80 4.38 10.11
N ALA A 277 11.16 5.35 9.26
CA ALA A 277 11.09 6.77 9.56
C ALA A 277 9.65 7.18 9.96
N HIS A 278 8.65 6.92 9.12
CA HIS A 278 7.23 7.17 9.42
C HIS A 278 6.78 6.50 10.75
N THR A 279 7.33 5.35 11.12
CA THR A 279 7.01 4.64 12.36
C THR A 279 7.61 5.32 13.59
N LEU A 280 8.89 5.68 13.52
CA LEU A 280 9.66 6.11 14.67
C LEU A 280 9.55 7.62 14.93
N GLU A 281 9.50 8.41 13.86
CA GLU A 281 9.58 9.88 13.87
C GLU A 281 8.20 10.55 13.91
N THR A 282 7.12 9.85 13.52
CA THR A 282 5.75 10.37 13.63
C THR A 282 5.30 10.45 15.08
N SER A 283 5.09 11.67 15.57
CA SER A 283 4.64 11.97 16.93
C SER A 283 3.27 11.35 17.26
N ASP A 284 3.02 11.11 18.55
CA ASP A 284 1.71 10.67 19.04
C ASP A 284 0.67 11.80 18.96
N ILE A 285 -0.55 11.44 18.58
CA ILE A 285 -1.72 12.32 18.57
C ILE A 285 -2.60 12.00 19.77
N ARG A 286 -2.96 13.03 20.53
CA ARG A 286 -3.67 12.91 21.82
C ARG A 286 -4.80 13.96 21.91
N PRO A 287 -6.07 13.56 22.00
CA PRO A 287 -6.58 12.18 21.91
C PRO A 287 -6.35 11.58 20.52
N ASN A 288 -6.14 10.26 20.44
CA ASN A 288 -6.07 9.57 19.14
C ASN A 288 -7.46 9.59 18.49
N VAL A 289 -7.52 9.93 17.20
CA VAL A 289 -8.78 10.15 16.47
C VAL A 289 -9.28 8.84 15.84
N PRO A 290 -10.61 8.59 15.75
CA PRO A 290 -11.12 7.42 15.06
C PRO A 290 -10.80 7.44 13.56
N ALA A 291 -10.30 6.33 13.02
CA ALA A 291 -10.04 6.20 11.60
C ALA A 291 -11.35 6.16 10.78
N THR A 292 -11.41 6.97 9.73
CA THR A 292 -12.59 7.04 8.84
C THR A 292 -12.32 6.28 7.55
N VAL A 293 -13.37 5.71 6.94
CA VAL A 293 -13.31 5.07 5.61
C VAL A 293 -14.52 5.52 4.80
N THR A 294 -14.29 6.22 3.69
CA THR A 294 -15.33 6.87 2.89
C THR A 294 -15.68 6.06 1.66
N HIS A 295 -16.59 5.09 1.82
CA HIS A 295 -17.09 4.26 0.71
C HIS A 295 -17.92 5.08 -0.28
N ARG A 296 -17.41 5.25 -1.51
CA ARG A 296 -18.19 5.78 -2.64
C ARG A 296 -19.22 4.72 -3.07
N ARG A 297 -20.50 4.96 -2.78
CA ARG A 297 -21.61 4.02 -3.03
C ARG A 297 -22.26 4.16 -4.41
N ASP A 298 -21.68 5.00 -5.28
CA ASP A 298 -22.19 5.22 -6.64
C ASP A 298 -21.88 4.01 -7.53
N ALA A 299 -22.86 3.14 -7.74
CA ALA A 299 -22.70 1.90 -8.52
C ALA A 299 -22.19 2.14 -9.97
N ASN A 300 -22.42 3.33 -10.52
CA ASN A 300 -21.94 3.75 -11.84
C ASN A 300 -20.47 4.25 -11.83
N SER A 301 -19.76 4.20 -10.69
CA SER A 301 -18.40 4.75 -10.53
C SER A 301 -17.27 3.70 -10.49
N SER A 302 -17.54 2.47 -10.95
CA SER A 302 -16.52 1.42 -11.05
C SER A 302 -15.32 1.82 -11.94
N LEU A 303 -14.10 1.37 -11.58
CA LEU A 303 -12.90 1.55 -12.41
C LEU A 303 -13.00 0.93 -13.82
N ALA A 304 -13.97 0.04 -14.05
CA ALA A 304 -14.25 -0.55 -15.36
C ALA A 304 -14.88 0.44 -16.36
N ASN A 305 -15.57 1.47 -15.86
CA ASN A 305 -16.24 2.49 -16.68
C ASN A 305 -16.08 3.89 -16.02
N PRO A 306 -14.87 4.48 -16.01
CA PRO A 306 -14.66 5.82 -15.48
C PRO A 306 -15.35 6.86 -16.36
N ASN A 307 -16.06 7.81 -15.75
CA ASN A 307 -16.75 8.88 -16.46
C ASN A 307 -15.70 9.86 -17.04
N PRO A 308 -15.63 10.04 -18.38
CA PRO A 308 -14.60 10.87 -19.00
C PRO A 308 -14.61 12.33 -18.56
N TYR A 309 -15.75 12.83 -18.06
CA TYR A 309 -15.92 14.22 -17.62
C TYR A 309 -15.53 14.48 -16.16
N HIS A 310 -15.13 13.47 -15.37
CA HIS A 310 -14.73 13.67 -13.97
C HIS A 310 -13.37 14.36 -13.81
N LEU A 311 -12.36 13.92 -14.57
CA LEU A 311 -10.97 14.34 -14.37
C LEU A 311 -10.76 15.88 -14.40
N PRO A 312 -11.40 16.65 -15.30
CA PRO A 312 -11.29 18.11 -15.30
C PRO A 312 -11.87 18.77 -14.04
N TRP A 313 -12.98 18.24 -13.51
CA TRP A 313 -13.61 18.75 -12.28
C TRP A 313 -12.82 18.39 -11.03
N ILE A 314 -12.24 17.19 -10.99
CA ILE A 314 -11.38 16.71 -9.89
C ILE A 314 -10.12 17.56 -9.79
N MET A 315 -9.43 17.78 -10.92
CA MET A 315 -8.25 18.65 -10.94
C MET A 315 -8.59 20.11 -10.65
N ARG A 316 -9.72 20.63 -11.14
CA ARG A 316 -10.17 21.97 -10.75
C ARG A 316 -10.42 22.07 -9.24
N GLY A 317 -11.09 21.10 -8.63
CA GLY A 317 -11.33 21.08 -7.18
C GLY A 317 -10.01 21.07 -6.39
N LEU A 318 -9.09 20.18 -6.78
CA LEU A 318 -7.75 20.07 -6.18
C LEU A 318 -6.94 21.37 -6.28
N LEU A 319 -7.10 22.12 -7.36
CA LEU A 319 -6.44 23.42 -7.56
C LEU A 319 -7.22 24.60 -6.92
N GLU A 320 -8.46 24.38 -6.51
CA GLU A 320 -9.31 25.34 -5.79
C GLU A 320 -9.25 25.19 -4.26
N GLU A 321 -8.70 24.07 -3.74
CA GLU A 321 -8.43 23.83 -2.31
C GLU A 321 -7.57 24.96 -1.69
N ASP A 322 -8.01 25.50 -0.54
CA ASP A 322 -7.40 26.68 0.06
C ASP A 322 -5.92 26.45 0.44
N PHE A 323 -5.56 25.25 0.91
CA PHE A 323 -4.18 24.87 1.23
C PHE A 323 -3.29 24.81 -0.02
N VAL A 324 -3.83 24.37 -1.16
CA VAL A 324 -3.10 24.33 -2.44
C VAL A 324 -2.83 25.74 -2.94
N ARG A 325 -3.84 26.61 -2.87
CA ARG A 325 -3.76 28.01 -3.33
C ARG A 325 -2.91 28.92 -2.44
N THR A 326 -2.62 28.52 -1.20
CA THR A 326 -1.79 29.27 -0.26
C THR A 326 -0.39 28.67 -0.16
N GLU A 327 -0.26 27.53 0.50
CA GLU A 327 1.02 26.92 0.89
C GLU A 327 1.73 26.17 -0.25
N LEU A 328 1.01 25.71 -1.28
CA LEU A 328 1.57 24.91 -2.40
C LEU A 328 1.47 25.62 -3.76
N SER A 329 1.36 26.94 -3.75
CA SER A 329 1.21 27.78 -4.95
C SER A 329 2.37 27.62 -5.95
N SER A 330 3.62 27.69 -5.50
CA SER A 330 4.80 27.52 -6.37
C SER A 330 4.97 26.11 -6.94
N GLU A 331 4.61 25.07 -6.16
CA GLU A 331 4.62 23.67 -6.63
C GLU A 331 3.51 23.44 -7.67
N THR A 332 2.39 24.15 -7.53
CA THR A 332 1.31 24.18 -8.51
C THR A 332 1.75 24.86 -9.81
N GLU A 333 2.45 26.00 -9.75
CA GLU A 333 3.01 26.67 -10.94
C GLU A 333 4.00 25.76 -11.69
N GLU A 334 4.89 25.04 -10.98
CA GLU A 334 5.78 24.07 -11.59
C GLU A 334 5.01 22.90 -12.24
N LEU A 335 4.02 22.34 -11.54
CA LEU A 335 3.18 21.26 -12.06
C LEU A 335 2.43 21.67 -13.35
N LEU A 336 2.02 22.93 -13.48
CA LEU A 336 1.40 23.47 -14.69
C LEU A 336 2.41 23.71 -15.83
N GLN A 337 3.62 24.19 -15.54
CA GLN A 337 4.68 24.28 -16.54
C GLN A 337 5.06 22.88 -17.08
N GLN A 338 5.24 21.91 -16.18
CA GLN A 338 5.48 20.52 -16.55
C GLN A 338 4.32 19.94 -17.38
N PHE A 339 3.05 20.26 -17.08
CA PHE A 339 1.90 19.83 -17.87
C PHE A 339 1.98 20.32 -19.32
N ASP A 340 2.33 21.58 -19.54
CA ASP A 340 2.39 22.18 -20.88
C ASP A 340 3.47 21.50 -21.74
N ASP A 341 4.67 21.34 -21.20
CA ASP A 341 5.80 20.68 -21.89
C ASP A 341 5.62 19.17 -22.08
N TRP A 342 4.80 18.53 -21.24
CA TRP A 342 4.59 17.08 -21.22
C TRP A 342 4.08 16.52 -22.56
N LYS A 343 4.80 15.51 -23.07
CA LYS A 343 4.51 14.80 -24.32
C LYS A 343 4.18 13.33 -24.02
N PRO A 344 2.92 12.98 -23.72
CA PRO A 344 2.52 11.61 -23.36
C PRO A 344 2.79 10.60 -24.48
N VAL A 345 3.36 9.44 -24.13
CA VAL A 345 3.70 8.39 -25.08
C VAL A 345 2.51 7.45 -25.35
N THR A 346 1.88 6.92 -24.30
CA THR A 346 0.81 5.91 -24.41
C THR A 346 -0.52 6.53 -24.84
N LYS A 347 -1.44 5.71 -25.38
CA LYS A 347 -2.79 6.16 -25.75
C LYS A 347 -3.58 6.69 -24.54
N ALA A 348 -3.46 6.03 -23.38
CA ALA A 348 -4.17 6.42 -22.17
C ALA A 348 -3.66 7.76 -21.62
N LEU A 349 -2.34 7.98 -21.60
CA LEU A 349 -1.76 9.25 -21.16
C LEU A 349 -2.05 10.41 -22.14
N LYS A 350 -2.19 10.13 -23.44
CA LYS A 350 -2.66 11.11 -24.44
C LYS A 350 -4.11 11.56 -24.18
N ASP A 351 -4.99 10.62 -23.85
CA ASP A 351 -6.37 10.89 -23.44
C ASP A 351 -6.42 11.66 -22.10
N VAL A 352 -5.56 11.34 -21.12
CA VAL A 352 -5.38 12.15 -19.90
C VAL A 352 -4.99 13.59 -20.24
N LYS A 353 -3.97 13.85 -21.07
CA LYS A 353 -3.61 15.23 -21.45
C LYS A 353 -4.77 15.95 -22.13
N TYR A 354 -5.43 15.34 -23.10
CA TYR A 354 -6.56 15.92 -23.81
C TYR A 354 -7.73 16.29 -22.88
N ARG A 355 -8.04 15.46 -21.87
CA ARG A 355 -9.05 15.81 -20.85
C ARG A 355 -8.62 17.01 -20.00
N LEU A 356 -7.35 17.07 -19.61
CA LEU A 356 -6.80 18.14 -18.77
C LEU A 356 -6.62 19.48 -19.52
N GLU A 357 -6.47 19.47 -20.84
CA GLU A 357 -6.41 20.69 -21.67
C GLU A 357 -7.65 21.59 -21.49
N ALA A 358 -8.81 21.04 -21.11
CA ALA A 358 -10.01 21.82 -20.80
C ALA A 358 -9.81 22.81 -19.62
N ILE A 359 -8.95 22.48 -18.66
CA ILE A 359 -8.69 23.30 -17.46
C ILE A 359 -7.76 24.48 -17.78
N ARG A 360 -6.89 24.34 -18.80
CA ARG A 360 -5.92 25.34 -19.29
C ARG A 360 -6.54 26.68 -19.75
N SER A 361 -7.87 26.77 -19.77
CA SER A 361 -8.65 27.99 -20.06
C SER A 361 -9.17 28.72 -18.80
N LYS A 362 -8.87 28.19 -17.60
CA LYS A 362 -9.32 28.70 -16.29
C LYS A 362 -8.22 28.66 -15.22
N LEU A 363 -6.97 28.59 -15.65
CA LEU A 363 -5.75 28.67 -14.85
C LEU A 363 -5.02 29.95 -15.27
#